data_AF-A0A0N0IV08-F1
#
_entry.id   AF-A0A0N0IV08-F1
#
_cell.length_a   1.000
_cell.length_b   1.000
_cell.length_c   1.000
_cell.angle_alpha   90.00
_cell.angle_beta   90.00
_cell.angle_gamma   90.00
#
_symmetry.space_group_name_H-M   'P 1'
#
loop_
_entity.id
_entity.type
_entity.pdbx_description
1 polymer ?
#
loop_
_entity_poly.entity_id
_entity_poly.type
_entity_poly.pdbx_seq_one_letter_code
_entity_poly.pdbx_strand_id
1 'polypeptide(L)'
;MEGNEVKNNAFFLKRLRALEKRVRLLEDLLEEKTLKEMFTVEEVINVYGISRSTFDRYRDSGLKVYQPKRNGRIMVKKVDIDKFLKK
;
A
#
# COMPACT_ATOMS: atom_id res chain seq x y z
N MET A 1 2.97 -44.03 26.48
CA MET A 1 3.23 -43.41 25.16
C MET A 1 2.46 -42.10 24.97
N GLU A 2 1.33 -41.90 25.65
CA GLU A 2 0.47 -40.69 25.54
C GLU A 2 1.14 -39.36 25.91
N GLY A 3 2.05 -39.33 26.89
CA GLY A 3 2.68 -38.08 27.35
C GLY A 3 3.61 -37.40 26.33
N ASN A 4 4.06 -38.12 25.29
CA ASN A 4 4.96 -37.57 24.27
C ASN A 4 4.17 -36.92 23.12
N GLU A 5 2.98 -37.46 22.79
CA GLU A 5 2.06 -36.89 21.80
C GLU A 5 1.46 -35.57 22.28
N VAL A 6 1.08 -35.47 23.56
CA VAL A 6 0.54 -34.23 24.14
C VAL A 6 1.57 -33.09 24.11
N LYS A 7 2.85 -33.39 24.38
CA LYS A 7 3.94 -32.40 24.30
C LYS A 7 4.21 -31.94 22.86
N ASN A 8 4.16 -32.87 21.90
CA ASN A 8 4.27 -32.55 20.48
C ASN A 8 3.09 -31.68 20.03
N ASN A 9 1.86 -32.01 20.42
CA ASN A 9 0.68 -31.23 20.07
C ASN A 9 0.73 -29.81 20.64
N ALA A 10 1.18 -29.64 21.89
CA ALA A 10 1.39 -28.32 22.48
C ALA A 10 2.46 -27.50 21.73
N PHE A 11 3.54 -28.15 21.30
CA PHE A 11 4.58 -27.52 20.49
C PHE A 11 4.05 -27.07 19.11
N PHE A 12 3.29 -27.92 18.43
CA PHE A 12 2.67 -27.59 17.15
C PHE A 12 1.64 -26.46 17.28
N LEU A 13 0.80 -26.49 18.32
CA LEU A 13 -0.16 -25.41 18.61
C LEU A 13 0.54 -24.06 18.88
N LYS A 14 1.66 -24.07 19.60
CA LYS A 14 2.44 -22.85 19.84
C LYS A 14 3.03 -22.29 18.55
N ARG A 15 3.53 -23.16 17.65
CA ARG A 15 4.02 -22.74 16.33
C ARG A 15 2.92 -22.21 15.43
N LEU A 16 1.75 -22.86 15.42
CA LEU A 16 0.58 -22.40 14.65
C LEU A 16 0.16 -20.99 15.07
N ARG A 17 0.00 -20.74 16.37
CA ARG A 17 -0.34 -19.40 16.88
C ARG A 17 0.70 -18.34 16.53
N ALA A 18 1.99 -18.71 16.56
CA ALA A 18 3.07 -17.80 16.18
C ALA A 18 3.05 -17.49 14.67
N LEU A 19 2.68 -18.47 13.84
CA LEU A 19 2.54 -18.30 12.40
C LEU A 19 1.32 -17.43 12.06
N GLU A 20 0.16 -17.69 12.68
CA GLU A 20 -1.04 -16.86 12.54
C GLU A 20 -0.77 -15.40 12.90
N LYS A 21 -0.04 -15.16 14.00
CA LYS A 21 0.36 -13.80 14.40
C LYS A 21 1.25 -13.12 13.36
N ARG A 22 2.18 -13.87 12.74
CA ARG A 22 3.03 -13.34 11.67
C ARG A 22 2.23 -13.02 10.41
N VAL A 23 1.29 -13.88 10.04
CA VAL A 23 0.40 -13.65 8.89
C VAL A 23 -0.41 -12.39 9.12
N ARG A 24 -1.04 -12.24 10.28
CA ARG A 24 -1.82 -11.03 10.61
C ARG A 24 -0.98 -9.75 10.54
N LEU A 25 0.23 -9.75 11.10
CA LEU A 25 1.12 -8.59 11.01
C LEU A 25 1.52 -8.25 9.57
N LEU A 26 1.68 -9.25 8.70
CA LEU A 26 1.96 -9.03 7.29
C LEU A 26 0.74 -8.51 6.55
N GLU A 27 -0.46 -8.99 6.88
CA GLU A 27 -1.73 -8.48 6.36
C GLU A 27 -1.94 -7.03 6.77
N ASP A 28 -1.78 -6.69 8.05
CA ASP A 28 -1.89 -5.32 8.57
C ASP A 28 -0.88 -4.38 7.88
N LEU A 29 0.36 -4.84 7.67
CA LEU A 29 1.39 -4.06 6.97
C LEU A 29 1.10 -3.91 5.47
N LEU A 30 0.46 -4.91 4.86
CA LEU A 30 -0.03 -4.81 3.49
C LEU A 30 -1.15 -3.77 3.42
N GLU A 31 -2.08 -3.81 4.38
CA GLU A 31 -3.22 -2.93 4.48
C GLU A 31 -2.80 -1.47 4.74
N GLU A 32 -1.83 -1.22 5.64
CA GLU A 32 -1.24 0.11 5.83
C GLU A 32 -0.54 0.62 4.57
N LYS A 33 0.13 -0.26 3.81
CA LYS A 33 0.77 0.09 2.55
C LYS A 33 -0.21 0.31 1.40
N THR A 34 -1.38 -0.33 1.42
CA THR A 34 -2.44 -0.09 0.43
C THR A 34 -3.31 1.11 0.82
N LEU A 35 -3.52 1.40 2.10
CA LEU A 35 -4.35 2.51 2.59
C LEU A 35 -3.71 3.89 2.41
N LYS A 36 -2.39 4.00 2.25
CA LYS A 36 -1.73 5.23 1.77
C LYS A 36 -1.89 5.39 0.25
N GLU A 37 -3.15 5.31 -0.19
CA GLU A 37 -3.49 5.23 -1.59
C GLU A 37 -3.43 6.60 -2.28
N MET A 38 -3.33 7.70 -1.52
CA MET A 38 -3.20 9.05 -2.03
C MET A 38 -1.77 9.56 -1.87
N PHE A 39 -1.14 9.84 -3.01
CA PHE A 39 0.14 10.52 -3.08
C PHE A 39 -0.07 12.01 -3.30
N THR A 40 0.69 12.82 -2.58
CA THR A 40 0.96 14.20 -2.93
C THR A 40 1.83 14.26 -4.19
N VAL A 41 1.90 15.42 -4.83
CA VAL A 41 2.70 15.53 -6.05
C VAL A 41 4.19 15.28 -5.80
N GLU A 42 4.72 15.67 -4.64
CA GLU A 42 6.12 15.39 -4.26
C GLU A 42 6.36 13.88 -4.14
N GLU A 43 5.44 13.16 -3.50
CA GLU A 43 5.51 11.70 -3.41
C GLU A 43 5.43 11.05 -4.81
N VAL A 44 4.58 11.56 -5.70
CA VAL A 44 4.51 11.07 -7.09
C VAL A 44 5.83 11.27 -7.83
N ILE A 45 6.42 12.46 -7.73
CA ILE A 45 7.72 12.79 -8.35
C ILE A 45 8.80 11.83 -7.86
N ASN A 46 8.85 11.59 -6.55
CA ASN A 46 9.85 10.72 -5.93
C ASN A 46 9.66 9.24 -6.27
N VAL A 47 8.41 8.75 -6.25
CA VAL A 47 8.10 7.33 -6.45
C VAL A 47 8.20 6.93 -7.93
N TYR A 48 7.73 7.79 -8.84
CA TYR A 48 7.67 7.49 -10.27
C TYR A 48 8.84 8.09 -11.06
N GLY A 49 9.71 8.86 -10.41
CA GLY A 49 10.90 9.45 -11.04
C GLY A 49 10.58 10.47 -12.14
N ILE A 50 9.39 11.08 -12.10
CA ILE A 50 8.95 12.06 -13.10
C ILE A 50 9.18 13.49 -12.62
N SER A 51 9.43 14.42 -13.55
CA SER A 51 9.49 15.83 -13.20
C SER A 51 8.10 16.41 -12.89
N ARG A 52 8.08 17.52 -12.14
CA ARG A 52 6.85 18.27 -11.87
C ARG A 52 6.11 18.67 -13.15
N SER A 53 6.84 19.13 -14.16
CA SER A 53 6.27 19.52 -15.46
C SER A 53 5.67 18.35 -16.23
N THR A 54 6.17 17.13 -16.03
CA THR A 54 5.56 15.91 -16.58
C THR A 54 4.26 15.57 -15.86
N PHE A 55 4.23 15.68 -14.53
CA PHE A 55 3.01 15.49 -13.75
C PHE A 55 1.91 16.49 -14.14
N ASP A 56 2.26 17.78 -14.29
CA ASP A 56 1.29 18.81 -14.69
C ASP A 56 0.77 18.53 -16.12
N ARG A 57 1.62 18.07 -17.05
CA ARG A 57 1.18 17.59 -18.38
C ARG A 57 0.24 16.39 -18.29
N TYR A 58 0.48 15.43 -17.39
CA TYR A 58 -0.43 14.30 -17.19
C TYR A 58 -1.80 14.76 -16.70
N ARG A 59 -1.84 15.73 -15.79
CA ARG A 59 -3.08 16.36 -15.35
C ARG A 59 -3.83 17.00 -16.52
N ASP A 60 -3.13 17.79 -17.33
CA ASP A 60 -3.73 18.43 -18.52
C ASP A 60 -4.20 17.40 -19.55
N SER A 61 -3.55 16.24 -19.59
CA SER A 61 -3.92 15.08 -20.43
C SER A 61 -5.04 14.22 -19.85
N GLY A 62 -5.57 14.58 -18.67
CA GLY A 62 -6.73 13.93 -18.05
C GLY A 62 -6.44 12.98 -16.89
N LEU A 63 -5.25 13.03 -16.28
CA LEU A 63 -4.99 12.33 -15.01
C LEU A 63 -5.96 12.83 -13.93
N LYS A 64 -6.68 11.91 -13.29
CA LYS A 64 -7.60 12.25 -12.20
C LYS A 64 -6.83 12.66 -10.96
N VAL A 65 -7.09 13.89 -10.50
CA VAL A 65 -6.50 14.44 -9.28
C VAL A 65 -7.59 14.93 -8.34
N TYR A 66 -7.32 14.88 -7.04
CA TYR A 66 -8.17 15.44 -6.00
C TYR A 66 -7.54 16.74 -5.49
N GLN A 67 -8.29 17.83 -5.61
CA GLN A 67 -7.92 19.13 -5.07
C GLN A 67 -9.15 19.79 -4.42
N PRO A 68 -9.25 19.79 -3.08
CA PRO A 68 -10.48 20.22 -2.39
C PRO A 68 -10.74 21.74 -2.47
N LYS A 69 -9.71 22.55 -2.79
CA LYS A 69 -9.79 24.00 -2.94
C LYS A 69 -8.90 24.43 -4.11
N ARG A 70 -9.20 25.57 -4.74
CA ARG A 70 -8.48 26.08 -5.93
C ARG A 70 -6.95 26.19 -5.77
N ASN A 71 -6.46 26.46 -4.55
CA ASN A 71 -5.03 26.48 -4.20
C ASN A 71 -4.68 25.41 -3.13
N GLY A 72 -5.54 24.40 -2.98
CA GLY A 72 -5.34 23.32 -2.02
C GLY A 72 -4.26 22.35 -2.49
N ARG A 73 -3.82 21.48 -1.57
CA ARG A 73 -2.89 20.40 -1.90
C ARG A 73 -3.53 19.48 -2.95
N ILE A 74 -2.74 19.14 -3.96
CA ILE A 74 -3.12 18.18 -4.99
C ILE A 74 -2.71 16.80 -4.49
N MET A 75 -3.67 15.90 -4.47
CA MET A 75 -3.48 14.51 -4.12
C MET A 75 -3.97 13.64 -5.27
N VAL A 76 -3.34 12.50 -5.46
CA VAL A 76 -3.63 11.57 -6.54
C VAL A 76 -3.64 10.18 -6.02
N LYS A 77 -4.63 9.39 -6.43
CA LYS A 77 -4.64 7.98 -6.08
C LYS A 77 -3.59 7.22 -6.89
N LYS A 78 -2.84 6.35 -6.23
CA LYS A 78 -1.87 5.45 -6.88
C LYS A 78 -2.50 4.69 -8.05
N VAL A 79 -3.69 4.14 -7.82
CA VAL A 79 -4.44 3.37 -8.84
C VAL A 79 -4.76 4.21 -10.08
N ASP A 80 -4.96 5.52 -9.94
CA ASP A 80 -5.29 6.40 -11.06
C ASP A 80 -4.03 6.73 -11.89
N ILE A 81 -2.87 6.94 -11.25
CA ILE A 81 -1.58 7.05 -11.95
C ILE A 81 -1.24 5.76 -12.66
N ASP A 82 -1.31 4.62 -11.96
CA ASP A 82 -0.93 3.33 -12.54
C ASP A 82 -1.81 2.98 -13.74
N LYS A 83 -3.10 3.30 -13.70
CA LYS A 83 -4.01 3.17 -14.85
C LYS A 83 -3.67 4.13 -15.99
N PHE A 84 -3.31 5.37 -15.67
CA PHE A 84 -2.94 6.37 -16.68
C PHE A 84 -1.65 5.98 -17.41
N LEU A 85 -0.64 5.49 -16.69
CA LEU A 85 0.66 5.10 -17.25
C LEU A 85 0.66 3.77 -18.01
N LYS A 86 -0.29 2.87 -17.73
CA LYS A 86 -0.46 1.58 -18.44
C LYS A 86 -1.22 1.71 -19.76
N LYS A 87 -1.69 2.91 -20.10
CA LYS A 87 -2.44 3.19 -21.32
C LYS A 87 -1.50 3.49 -22.47
#